data_AF-A0A0B1SFZ7-F1
#
_entry.id   AF-A0A0B1SFZ7-F1
#
_cell.length_a   1.000
_cell.length_b   1.000
_cell.length_c   1.000
_cell.angle_alpha   90.00
_cell.angle_beta   90.00
_cell.angle_gamma   90.00
#
_symmetry.space_group_name_H-M   'P 1'
#
loop_
_entity.id
_entity.type
_entity.pdbx_description
1 polymer ?
#
loop_
_entity_poly.entity_id
_entity_poly.type
_entity_poly.pdbx_seq_one_letter_code
_entity_poly.pdbx_strand_id
1 'polypeptide(L)'
;MAAYDAHNKLMEDCMNGKGFDRHLFGLRKTLETFSKGCSPKLETPEIFTDEAWKISGGDGNFLLSTSFIGYMSENDEVGGFGYVCAMRPDGYGTFYRIGRNKIQLTISDWQPSKSNLKAYGENIKWSLTKLSELFTNTVSKL
;
A
#
# COMPACT_ATOMS: atom_id res chain seq x y z
N MET A 1 16.35 4.89 12.16
CA MET A 1 15.83 3.58 11.71
C MET A 1 14.39 3.29 12.17
N ALA A 2 13.82 3.97 13.18
CA ALA A 2 12.48 3.67 13.70
C ALA A 2 11.37 3.44 12.66
N ALA A 3 11.27 4.25 11.60
CA ALA A 3 10.28 4.04 10.53
C ALA A 3 10.50 2.74 9.73
N TYR A 4 11.75 2.38 9.47
CA TYR A 4 12.12 1.12 8.81
C TYR A 4 11.78 -0.08 9.69
N ASP A 5 12.13 -0.02 10.98
CA ASP A 5 11.88 -1.11 11.93
C ASP A 5 10.36 -1.33 12.12
N ALA A 6 9.59 -0.25 12.27
CA ALA A 6 8.14 -0.32 12.38
C ALA A 6 7.48 -0.91 11.12
N HIS A 7 7.92 -0.49 9.93
CA HIS A 7 7.38 -1.01 8.67
C HIS A 7 7.70 -2.50 8.49
N ASN A 8 8.93 -2.94 8.80
CA ASN A 8 9.31 -4.34 8.70
C ASN A 8 8.57 -5.22 9.71
N LYS A 9 8.38 -4.74 10.95
CA LYS A 9 7.59 -5.44 11.95
C LYS A 9 6.14 -5.62 11.48
N LEU A 10 5.53 -4.56 10.95
CA LEU A 10 4.18 -4.62 10.41
C LEU A 10 4.08 -5.60 9.23
N MET A 11 5.05 -5.58 8.32
CA MET A 11 5.10 -6.53 7.20
C MET A 11 5.17 -7.98 7.69
N GLU A 12 6.06 -8.26 8.64
CA GLU A 12 6.20 -9.60 9.24
C GLU A 12 4.89 -10.06 9.91
N ASP A 13 4.24 -9.19 10.69
CA ASP A 13 2.96 -9.51 11.32
C ASP A 13 1.88 -9.80 10.28
N CYS A 14 1.76 -8.95 9.26
CA CYS A 14 0.80 -9.15 8.18
C CYS A 14 1.03 -10.45 7.41
N MET A 15 2.30 -10.78 7.10
CA MET A 15 2.66 -12.05 6.43
C MET A 15 2.29 -13.28 7.26
N ASN A 16 2.33 -13.17 8.58
CA ASN A 16 1.96 -14.22 9.53
C ASN A 16 0.47 -14.18 9.92
N GLY A 17 -0.37 -13.47 9.17
CA GLY A 17 -1.83 -13.41 9.40
C GLY A 17 -2.24 -12.62 10.64
N LYS A 18 -1.35 -11.78 11.20
CA LYS A 18 -1.60 -10.92 12.36
C LYS A 18 -1.99 -9.48 11.98
N GLY A 19 -2.16 -9.21 10.69
CA GLY A 19 -2.75 -7.96 10.20
C GLY A 19 -4.25 -7.87 10.52
N PHE A 20 -4.80 -6.65 10.59
CA PHE A 20 -6.17 -6.44 11.09
C PHE A 20 -7.22 -6.21 9.99
N ASP A 21 -6.87 -5.72 8.80
CA ASP A 21 -7.85 -5.38 7.75
C ASP A 21 -8.78 -6.55 7.39
N ARG A 22 -8.21 -7.74 7.20
CA ARG A 22 -8.99 -8.95 6.86
C ARG A 22 -9.80 -9.48 8.05
N HIS A 23 -9.29 -9.28 9.27
CA HIS A 23 -10.03 -9.63 10.48
C HIS A 23 -11.29 -8.75 10.61
N LEU A 24 -11.14 -7.42 10.51
CA LEU A 24 -12.27 -6.49 10.56
C LEU A 24 -13.26 -6.71 9.40
N PHE A 25 -12.76 -6.99 8.20
CA PHE A 25 -13.59 -7.37 7.07
C PHE A 25 -14.40 -8.65 7.34
N GLY A 26 -13.77 -9.67 7.94
CA GLY A 26 -14.44 -10.91 8.35
C GLY A 26 -15.59 -10.65 9.33
N LEU A 27 -15.35 -9.85 10.38
CA LEU A 27 -16.38 -9.46 11.34
C LEU A 27 -17.57 -8.77 10.66
N ARG A 28 -17.30 -7.82 9.75
CA ARG A 28 -18.35 -7.14 8.98
C ARG A 28 -19.15 -8.12 8.11
N LYS A 29 -18.50 -9.06 7.43
CA LYS A 29 -19.18 -10.08 6.62
C LYS A 29 -20.00 -11.07 7.44
N THR A 30 -19.54 -11.40 8.62
CA THR A 30 -20.32 -12.18 9.58
C THR A 30 -21.59 -11.44 9.97
N LEU A 31 -21.50 -10.16 10.37
CA LEU A 31 -22.68 -9.34 10.69
C LEU A 31 -23.67 -9.22 9.52
N GLU A 32 -23.18 -8.97 8.30
CA GLU A 32 -24.01 -8.95 7.09
C GLU A 32 -24.74 -10.28 6.86
N THR A 33 -24.11 -11.41 7.20
CA THR A 33 -24.70 -12.74 7.05
C THR A 33 -25.76 -13.01 8.11
N PHE A 34 -25.50 -12.64 9.37
CA PHE A 34 -26.49 -12.74 10.46
C PHE A 34 -27.69 -11.81 10.24
N SER A 35 -27.54 -10.75 9.48
CA SER A 35 -28.63 -9.82 9.15
C SER A 35 -29.58 -10.36 8.06
N LYS A 36 -29.28 -11.53 7.47
CA LYS A 36 -30.12 -12.21 6.49
C LYS A 36 -30.87 -13.38 7.14
N GLY A 37 -32.10 -13.64 6.68
CA GLY A 37 -32.92 -14.76 7.15
C GLY A 37 -33.64 -14.49 8.48
N CYS A 38 -33.85 -15.54 9.28
CA CYS A 38 -34.60 -15.47 10.55
C CYS A 38 -33.72 -15.14 11.77
N SER A 39 -32.44 -14.82 11.55
CA SER A 39 -31.51 -14.44 12.61
C SER A 39 -31.85 -13.05 13.18
N PRO A 40 -31.57 -12.77 14.46
CA PRO A 40 -31.73 -11.44 15.02
C PRO A 40 -30.89 -10.42 14.25
N LYS A 41 -31.52 -9.31 13.86
CA LYS A 41 -30.78 -8.18 13.29
C LYS A 41 -29.85 -7.62 14.35
N LEU A 42 -28.56 -7.61 14.03
CA LEU A 42 -27.56 -6.95 14.85
C LEU A 42 -27.33 -5.55 14.30
N GLU A 43 -27.24 -4.57 15.20
CA GLU A 43 -26.83 -3.22 14.81
C GLU A 43 -25.40 -3.24 14.29
N THR A 44 -25.12 -2.38 13.31
CA THR A 44 -23.77 -2.25 12.77
C THR A 44 -22.89 -1.53 13.82
N PRO A 45 -21.77 -2.14 14.27
CA PRO A 45 -20.87 -1.47 15.20
C PRO A 45 -20.35 -0.14 14.65
N GLU A 46 -20.26 0.86 15.52
CA GLU A 46 -19.89 2.24 15.16
C GLU A 46 -18.56 2.35 14.41
N ILE A 47 -17.60 1.45 14.69
CA ILE A 47 -16.30 1.41 13.99
C ILE A 47 -16.43 1.28 12.47
N PHE A 48 -17.49 0.64 11.95
CA PHE A 48 -17.71 0.48 10.52
C PHE A 48 -18.42 1.67 9.86
N THR A 49 -18.97 2.59 10.67
CA THR A 49 -19.64 3.81 10.22
C THR A 49 -18.86 5.08 10.55
N ASP A 50 -17.84 4.98 11.41
CA ASP A 50 -16.96 6.09 11.74
C ASP A 50 -16.20 6.58 10.50
N GLU A 51 -16.08 7.90 10.34
CA GLU A 51 -15.34 8.52 9.23
C GLU A 51 -13.87 8.06 9.18
N ALA A 52 -13.28 7.74 10.33
CA ALA A 52 -11.93 7.18 10.44
C ALA A 52 -11.78 5.85 9.69
N TRP A 53 -12.85 5.06 9.53
CA TRP A 53 -12.85 3.85 8.70
C TRP A 53 -12.49 4.19 7.26
N LYS A 54 -13.12 5.23 6.69
CA LYS A 54 -12.85 5.66 5.31
C LYS A 54 -11.50 6.34 5.18
N ILE A 55 -11.15 7.21 6.12
CA ILE A 55 -9.86 7.93 6.13
C ILE A 55 -8.68 6.96 6.18
N SER A 56 -8.79 5.89 6.96
CA SER A 56 -7.75 4.85 7.08
C SER A 56 -7.65 3.92 5.86
N GLY A 57 -8.56 4.02 4.89
CA GLY A 57 -8.55 3.23 3.66
C GLY A 57 -9.63 2.15 3.57
N GLY A 58 -10.46 2.00 4.61
CA GLY A 58 -11.59 1.09 4.64
C GLY A 58 -12.49 1.23 3.41
N ASP A 59 -13.05 0.11 2.96
CA ASP A 59 -13.87 0.00 1.74
C ASP A 59 -13.17 0.46 0.45
N GLY A 60 -11.85 0.29 0.39
CA GLY A 60 -11.07 0.67 -0.79
C GLY A 60 -10.84 2.17 -0.91
N ASN A 61 -10.66 2.88 0.21
CA ASN A 61 -10.42 4.33 0.24
C ASN A 61 -8.94 4.68 0.41
N PHE A 62 -8.02 3.77 0.06
CA PHE A 62 -6.59 4.04 0.10
C PHE A 62 -6.21 5.08 -0.97
N LEU A 63 -5.71 6.23 -0.52
CA LEU A 63 -5.18 7.26 -1.42
C LEU A 63 -3.95 6.77 -2.18
N LEU A 64 -3.12 5.95 -1.54
CA LEU A 64 -1.97 5.29 -2.13
C LEU A 64 -2.17 3.77 -2.06
N SER A 65 -2.30 3.12 -3.21
CA SER A 65 -2.37 1.67 -3.33
C SER A 65 -1.08 1.12 -3.92
N THR A 66 -0.24 0.51 -3.09
CA THR A 66 1.12 0.12 -3.47
C THR A 66 1.35 -1.38 -3.48
N SER A 67 2.25 -1.87 -4.34
CA SER A 67 2.67 -3.28 -4.29
C SER A 67 4.10 -3.50 -4.79
N PHE A 68 4.86 -4.30 -4.03
CA PHE A 68 6.08 -4.90 -4.50
C PHE A 68 5.76 -6.11 -5.38
N ILE A 69 6.21 -6.10 -6.63
CA ILE A 69 5.92 -7.18 -7.59
C ILE A 69 7.15 -8.03 -7.92
N GLY A 70 8.22 -7.94 -7.12
CA GLY A 70 9.40 -8.79 -7.22
C GLY A 70 10.67 -8.07 -7.67
N TYR A 71 11.74 -8.84 -7.70
CA TYR A 71 13.07 -8.36 -8.06
C TYR A 71 13.28 -8.36 -9.59
N MET A 72 14.22 -7.53 -10.07
CA MET A 72 14.69 -7.57 -11.46
C MET A 72 15.69 -8.71 -11.67
N SER A 73 15.93 -9.10 -12.94
CA SER A 73 16.98 -10.06 -13.29
C SER A 73 18.38 -9.46 -13.06
N GLU A 74 19.43 -10.27 -13.22
CA GLU A 74 20.82 -9.87 -12.92
C GLU A 74 21.28 -8.59 -13.63
N ASN A 75 20.75 -8.31 -14.82
CA ASN A 75 21.08 -7.14 -15.63
C ASN A 75 20.16 -5.93 -15.39
N ASP A 76 19.30 -6.00 -14.37
CA ASP A 76 18.25 -5.03 -14.07
C ASP A 76 17.35 -4.73 -15.27
N GLU A 77 17.04 -5.70 -16.13
CA GLU A 77 16.23 -5.43 -17.32
C GLU A 77 14.81 -4.95 -16.94
N VAL A 78 14.30 -3.94 -17.67
CA VAL A 78 12.91 -3.51 -17.52
C VAL A 78 12.03 -4.65 -18.02
N GLY A 79 11.33 -5.32 -17.10
CA GLY A 79 10.45 -6.43 -17.43
C GLY A 79 8.97 -6.06 -17.26
N GLY A 80 8.14 -7.08 -17.06
CA GLY A 80 6.69 -6.93 -16.95
C GLY A 80 6.25 -5.84 -15.97
N PHE A 81 5.23 -5.09 -16.39
CA PHE A 81 4.54 -4.11 -15.57
C PHE A 81 3.35 -4.78 -14.88
N GLY A 82 3.27 -4.65 -13.56
CA GLY A 82 2.06 -4.93 -12.80
C GLY A 82 1.42 -3.61 -12.40
N TYR A 83 0.10 -3.50 -12.51
CA TYR A 83 -0.66 -2.38 -11.98
C TYR A 83 -2.09 -2.79 -11.67
N VAL A 84 -2.72 -2.05 -10.77
CA VAL A 84 -4.18 -1.98 -10.63
C VAL A 84 -4.60 -0.52 -10.71
N CYS A 85 -5.87 -0.25 -10.98
CA CYS A 85 -6.40 1.11 -10.92
C CYS A 85 -6.23 1.67 -9.49
N ALA A 86 -6.02 2.99 -9.37
CA ALA A 86 -6.06 3.64 -8.07
C ALA A 86 -7.39 3.33 -7.36
N MET A 87 -7.35 3.09 -6.05
CA MET A 87 -8.57 2.71 -5.31
C MET A 87 -9.56 3.88 -5.15
N ARG A 88 -9.09 5.11 -5.35
CA ARG A 88 -9.90 6.33 -5.33
C ARG A 88 -9.72 7.13 -6.62
N PRO A 89 -10.75 7.89 -7.06
CA PRO A 89 -10.63 8.83 -8.18
C PRO A 89 -9.51 9.86 -8.04
N ASP A 90 -9.15 10.23 -6.81
CA ASP A 90 -8.07 11.19 -6.48
C ASP A 90 -6.78 10.50 -5.97
N GLY A 91 -6.70 9.17 -6.07
CA GLY A 91 -5.58 8.38 -5.56
C GLY A 91 -4.56 7.97 -6.63
N TYR A 92 -3.56 7.22 -6.18
CA TYR A 92 -2.50 6.65 -7.00
C TYR A 92 -2.39 5.14 -6.81
N GLY A 93 -2.28 4.39 -7.90
CA GLY A 93 -1.70 3.05 -7.89
C GLY A 93 -0.18 3.16 -8.07
N THR A 94 0.62 2.45 -7.26
CA THR A 94 2.10 2.52 -7.36
C THR A 94 2.72 1.15 -7.15
N PHE A 95 3.14 0.54 -8.24
CA PHE A 95 3.72 -0.80 -8.24
C PHE A 95 5.20 -0.70 -8.53
N TYR A 96 6.02 -1.55 -7.90
CA TYR A 96 7.46 -1.42 -8.03
C TYR A 96 8.22 -2.73 -8.04
N ARG A 97 9.35 -2.68 -8.73
CA ARG A 97 10.37 -3.74 -8.78
C ARG A 97 11.72 -3.17 -8.37
N ILE A 98 12.51 -3.99 -7.70
CA ILE A 98 13.83 -3.61 -7.21
C ILE A 98 14.88 -4.41 -7.98
N GLY A 99 15.78 -3.70 -8.64
CA GLY A 99 17.02 -4.26 -9.20
C GLY A 99 18.23 -3.90 -8.34
N ARG A 100 19.42 -4.32 -8.77
CA ARG A 100 20.70 -4.03 -8.14
C ARG A 100 21.02 -2.53 -8.18
N ASN A 101 20.76 -1.87 -9.31
CA ASN A 101 21.16 -0.48 -9.55
C ASN A 101 20.00 0.47 -9.85
N LYS A 102 18.75 -0.02 -9.85
CA LYS A 102 17.57 0.81 -10.11
C LYS A 102 16.30 0.23 -9.50
N ILE A 103 15.32 1.11 -9.36
CA ILE A 103 13.96 0.78 -8.97
C ILE A 103 13.06 1.16 -10.14
N GLN A 104 12.25 0.21 -10.61
CA GLN A 104 11.22 0.46 -11.63
C GLN A 104 9.90 0.74 -10.91
N LEU A 105 9.25 1.85 -11.29
CA LEU A 105 7.94 2.26 -10.78
C LEU A 105 6.92 2.26 -11.92
N THR A 106 5.73 1.72 -11.64
CA THR A 106 4.54 1.84 -12.49
C THR A 106 3.50 2.61 -11.70
N ILE A 107 3.13 3.81 -12.17
CA ILE A 107 2.22 4.70 -11.47
C ILE A 107 0.95 4.89 -12.32
N SER A 108 -0.22 4.69 -11.71
CA SER A 108 -1.52 4.84 -12.34
C SER A 108 -2.41 5.80 -11.54
N ASP A 109 -3.31 6.48 -12.25
CA ASP A 109 -4.40 7.27 -11.70
C ASP A 109 -5.67 7.13 -12.56
N TRP A 110 -6.70 7.90 -12.23
CA TRP A 110 -7.93 7.99 -13.02
C TRP A 110 -7.89 9.17 -13.99
N GLN A 111 -8.68 9.11 -15.07
CA GLN A 111 -9.03 10.31 -15.84
C GLN A 111 -10.52 10.63 -15.70
N PRO A 112 -10.91 11.89 -15.41
CA PRO A 112 -10.07 13.06 -15.11
C PRO A 112 -9.77 13.17 -13.60
N SER A 113 -8.65 12.63 -13.14
CA SER A 113 -8.20 12.83 -11.75
C SER A 113 -7.55 14.21 -11.57
N LYS A 114 -7.51 14.68 -10.32
CA LYS A 114 -6.69 15.83 -9.87
C LYS A 114 -5.24 15.44 -9.54
N SER A 115 -4.89 14.16 -9.67
CA SER A 115 -3.53 13.66 -9.46
C SER A 115 -2.55 14.21 -10.51
N ASN A 116 -1.27 14.18 -10.16
CA ASN A 116 -0.19 14.57 -11.06
C ASN A 116 0.90 13.49 -11.02
N LEU A 117 0.81 12.54 -11.97
CA LEU A 117 1.73 11.41 -12.08
C LEU A 117 3.20 11.86 -12.16
N LYS A 118 3.47 12.93 -12.92
CA LYS A 118 4.83 13.46 -13.09
C LYS A 118 5.38 13.99 -11.77
N ALA A 119 4.63 14.86 -11.10
CA ALA A 119 5.05 15.43 -9.82
C ALA A 119 5.23 14.35 -8.74
N TYR A 120 4.33 13.37 -8.69
CA TYR A 120 4.42 12.27 -7.74
C TYR A 120 5.66 11.38 -8.00
N GLY A 121 5.92 11.00 -9.25
CA GLY A 121 7.14 10.26 -9.62
C GLY A 121 8.43 11.04 -9.35
N GLU A 122 8.45 12.34 -9.64
CA GLU A 122 9.59 13.22 -9.34
C GLU A 122 9.83 13.33 -7.84
N ASN A 123 8.77 13.43 -7.03
CA ASN A 123 8.88 13.46 -5.57
C ASN A 123 9.39 12.14 -4.99
N ILE A 124 9.00 10.98 -5.54
CA ILE A 124 9.56 9.68 -5.12
C ILE A 124 11.05 9.65 -5.42
N LYS A 125 11.47 10.04 -6.63
CA LYS A 125 12.89 10.09 -7.02
C LYS A 125 13.67 11.00 -6.08
N TRP A 126 13.18 12.21 -5.84
CA TRP A 126 13.79 13.17 -4.91
C TRP A 126 13.91 12.59 -3.50
N SER A 127 12.85 11.96 -2.99
CA SER A 127 12.82 11.36 -1.65
C SER A 127 13.86 10.24 -1.51
N LEU A 128 13.99 9.36 -2.51
CA LEU A 128 15.00 8.30 -2.53
C LEU A 128 16.42 8.85 -2.57
N THR A 129 16.67 9.89 -3.38
CA THR A 129 17.97 10.58 -3.38
C THR A 129 18.28 11.15 -2.00
N LYS A 130 17.31 11.81 -1.35
CA LYS A 130 17.50 12.35 0.01
C LYS A 130 17.70 11.29 1.08
N LEU A 131 16.96 10.18 1.03
CA LEU A 131 17.19 9.06 1.92
C LEU A 131 18.57 8.44 1.72
N SER A 132 19.07 8.37 0.48
CA SER A 132 20.41 7.82 0.21
C SER A 132 21.53 8.58 0.93
N GLU A 133 21.39 9.91 1.09
CA GLU A 133 22.33 10.76 1.84
C GLU A 133 22.42 10.36 3.34
N LEU A 134 21.42 9.68 3.88
CA LEU A 134 21.42 9.19 5.27
C LEU A 134 22.17 7.86 5.44
N PHE A 135 22.42 7.14 4.34
CA PHE A 135 23.05 5.82 4.37
C PHE A 135 24.54 5.84 3.95
N THR A 136 25.09 7.00 3.55
CA THR A 136 26.45 7.13 2.99
C THR A 136 27.61 7.16 4.00
N ASN A 137 27.40 6.80 5.27
CA ASN A 137 28.46 6.80 6.29
C ASN A 137 28.86 5.42 6.86
N THR A 138 28.55 4.30 6.19
CA THR A 138 29.02 2.99 6.65
C THR A 138 29.63 2.17 5.53
N VAL A 139 30.78 2.63 5.00
CA VAL A 139 31.76 1.68 4.46
C VAL A 139 32.50 1.09 5.66
N SER A 140 31.86 0.18 6.38
CA SER A 140 32.64 -0.80 7.15
C SER A 140 33.25 -1.74 6.12
N LYS A 141 34.56 -1.58 5.89
CA LYS A 141 35.36 -2.58 5.19
C LYS A 141 35.09 -3.92 5.87
N LEU A 142 34.43 -4.83 5.16
CA LEU A 142 34.57 -6.27 5.37
C LEU A 142 35.74 -6.73 4.52
#